data_AF-A0A9E7ZB85-F1
#
_entry.id   AF-A0A9E7ZB85-F1
#
_cell.length_a   1.000
_cell.length_b   1.000
_cell.length_c   1.000
_cell.angle_alpha   90.00
_cell.angle_beta   90.00
_cell.angle_gamma   90.00
#
_symmetry.space_group_name_H-M   'P 1'
#
loop_
_entity.id
_entity.type
_entity.pdbx_description
1 polymer ?
#
loop_
_entity_poly.entity_id
_entity_poly.type
_entity_poly.pdbx_seq_one_letter_code
_entity_poly.pdbx_strand_id
1 'polypeptide(L)'
;MNIRSVLTAGIVAAIAQTAAARTEVVTYPIKPVLEAQQLSPGVALYFGNQQHPPVIETLGEVMKSAHLPRKTATEVEICNAALADTLRQLTSYAHDHGANAVINIKTSFHDNQSNSDSTFTCGVSGVASALRVRGDVVKIEAGK
;
A
#
# COMPACT_ATOMS: atom_id res chain seq x y z
N MET A 1 -25.81 58.78 -38.24
CA MET A 1 -24.72 59.41 -37.47
C MET A 1 -25.22 59.60 -36.04
N ASN A 2 -24.78 58.94 -34.97
CA ASN A 2 -23.75 57.95 -34.71
C ASN A 2 -24.19 57.08 -33.52
N ILE A 3 -23.96 55.76 -33.60
CA ILE A 3 -24.18 54.78 -32.53
C ILE A 3 -22.92 54.74 -31.67
N ARG A 4 -23.00 55.22 -30.42
CA ARG A 4 -21.99 55.07 -29.35
C ARG A 4 -22.79 55.15 -28.02
N SER A 5 -22.87 54.15 -27.16
CA SER A 5 -21.77 53.40 -26.58
C SER A 5 -22.18 52.00 -26.16
N VAL A 6 -21.30 51.08 -26.54
CA VAL A 6 -21.12 49.67 -26.22
C VAL A 6 -21.52 49.28 -24.79
N LEU A 7 -22.40 48.28 -24.67
CA LEU A 7 -22.59 47.45 -23.47
C LEU A 7 -21.31 46.64 -23.21
N THR A 8 -20.61 46.93 -22.12
CA THR A 8 -19.49 46.09 -21.65
C THR A 8 -20.03 44.93 -20.83
N ALA A 9 -20.41 43.84 -21.50
CA ALA A 9 -20.61 42.54 -20.87
C ALA A 9 -19.23 41.86 -20.69
N GLY A 10 -18.62 42.06 -19.51
CA GLY A 10 -17.38 41.38 -19.14
C GLY A 10 -17.64 39.94 -18.71
N ILE A 11 -17.35 38.99 -19.60
CA ILE A 11 -17.43 37.54 -19.35
C ILE A 11 -16.47 37.17 -18.21
N VAL A 12 -17.01 36.67 -17.09
CA VAL A 12 -16.21 36.06 -16.02
C VAL A 12 -15.66 34.72 -16.53
N ALA A 13 -14.35 34.67 -16.80
CA ALA A 13 -13.67 33.42 -17.11
C ALA A 13 -13.53 32.59 -15.84
N ALA A 14 -14.44 31.64 -15.62
CA ALA A 14 -14.27 30.60 -14.62
C ALA A 14 -13.12 29.69 -15.05
N ILE A 15 -11.95 29.86 -14.44
CA ILE A 15 -10.84 28.93 -14.56
C ILE A 15 -11.28 27.66 -13.84
N ALA A 16 -11.78 26.68 -14.59
CA ALA A 16 -12.09 25.37 -14.04
C ALA A 16 -10.77 24.73 -13.59
N GLN A 17 -10.45 24.84 -12.30
CA GLN A 17 -9.43 24.01 -11.68
C GLN A 17 -9.96 22.59 -11.70
N THR A 18 -9.62 21.82 -12.74
CA THR A 18 -9.83 20.38 -12.73
C THR A 18 -8.90 19.81 -11.68
N ALA A 19 -9.38 19.71 -10.44
CA ALA A 19 -8.78 18.85 -9.43
C ALA A 19 -8.85 17.42 -10.00
N ALA A 20 -7.81 17.01 -10.71
CA ALA A 20 -7.75 15.67 -11.27
C ALA A 20 -7.67 14.70 -10.10
N ALA A 21 -8.82 14.09 -9.78
CA ALA A 21 -8.95 12.99 -8.84
C ALA A 21 -8.31 11.72 -9.44
N ARG A 22 -7.03 11.79 -9.78
CA ARG A 22 -6.25 10.67 -10.29
C ARG A 22 -5.57 9.96 -9.13
N THR A 23 -5.54 8.64 -9.20
CA THR A 23 -4.68 7.84 -8.32
C THR A 23 -3.36 7.63 -9.02
N GLU A 24 -2.28 7.96 -8.34
CA GLU A 24 -0.91 7.75 -8.79
C GLU A 24 -0.36 6.46 -8.17
N VAL A 25 0.40 5.70 -8.95
CA VAL A 25 1.09 4.52 -8.46
C VAL A 25 2.49 4.94 -8.05
N VAL A 26 2.78 4.81 -6.76
CA VAL A 26 4.05 5.21 -6.16
C VAL A 26 4.75 4.01 -5.53
N THR A 27 6.07 4.11 -5.44
CA THR A 27 6.93 3.09 -4.83
C THR A 27 7.72 3.71 -3.69
N TYR A 28 7.70 3.07 -2.53
CA TYR A 28 8.40 3.52 -1.31
C TYR A 28 9.24 2.40 -0.70
N PRO A 29 10.26 2.72 0.12
CA PRO A 29 11.04 1.71 0.83
C PRO A 29 10.19 1.01 1.91
N ILE A 30 10.38 -0.30 2.07
CA ILE A 30 9.69 -1.13 3.08
C ILE A 30 10.24 -0.87 4.49
N LYS A 31 11.55 -0.63 4.60
CA LYS A 31 12.29 -0.53 5.86
C LYS A 31 11.63 0.36 6.92
N PRO A 32 11.18 1.60 6.62
CA PRO A 32 10.53 2.46 7.61
C PRO A 32 9.27 1.86 8.24
N VAL A 33 8.54 1.02 7.51
CA VAL A 33 7.33 0.37 8.00
C VAL A 33 7.66 -0.79 8.94
N LEU A 34 8.69 -1.58 8.60
CA LEU A 34 9.12 -2.70 9.44
C LEU A 34 9.77 -2.24 10.75
N GLU A 35 10.47 -1.11 10.74
CA GLU A 35 11.12 -0.55 11.94
C GLU A 35 10.12 0.16 12.87
N ALA A 36 9.04 0.74 12.33
CA ALA A 36 8.09 1.51 13.11
C ALA A 36 6.95 0.68 13.74
N GLN A 37 6.76 -0.58 13.32
CA GLN A 37 5.56 -1.35 13.66
C GLN A 37 5.86 -2.63 14.44
N GLN A 38 5.23 -2.75 15.61
CA GLN A 38 5.13 -4.04 16.29
C GLN A 38 4.16 -4.94 15.50
N LEU A 39 4.69 -5.98 14.87
CA LEU A 39 3.89 -7.02 14.21
C LEU A 39 3.54 -8.14 15.20
N SER A 40 2.58 -9.00 14.84
CA SER A 40 2.16 -10.11 15.72
C SER A 40 3.38 -10.96 16.10
N PRO A 41 3.63 -11.22 17.40
CA PRO A 41 4.77 -12.00 17.84
C PRO A 41 4.79 -13.39 17.19
N GLY A 42 5.97 -13.86 16.80
CA GLY A 42 6.16 -15.23 16.32
C GLY A 42 5.85 -15.49 14.85
N VAL A 43 5.45 -14.47 14.08
CA VAL A 43 5.30 -14.58 12.61
C VAL A 43 6.38 -13.76 11.90
N ALA A 44 7.29 -14.45 11.22
CA ALA A 44 8.30 -13.81 10.38
C ALA A 44 7.72 -13.39 9.02
N LEU A 45 8.20 -12.28 8.47
CA LEU A 45 7.80 -11.79 7.15
C LEU A 45 9.01 -11.78 6.22
N TYR A 46 8.84 -12.36 5.02
CA TYR A 46 9.88 -12.39 3.99
C TYR A 46 9.32 -11.82 2.68
N PHE A 47 9.90 -10.70 2.24
CA PHE A 47 9.43 -9.97 1.06
C PHE A 47 10.08 -10.44 -0.22
N GLY A 48 9.28 -10.53 -1.28
CA GLY A 48 9.72 -11.00 -2.59
C GLY A 48 10.54 -12.29 -2.50
N ASN A 49 11.80 -12.20 -2.92
CA ASN A 49 12.74 -13.33 -2.94
C ASN A 49 13.72 -13.31 -1.74
N GLN A 50 13.40 -12.60 -0.66
CA GLN A 50 14.23 -12.58 0.55
C GLN A 50 14.44 -14.01 1.07
N GLN A 51 15.68 -14.33 1.43
CA GLN A 51 16.01 -15.64 1.97
C GLN A 51 15.26 -15.89 3.29
N HIS A 52 14.71 -17.10 3.40
CA HIS A 52 14.01 -17.60 4.59
C HIS A 52 14.45 -19.05 4.90
N PRO A 53 14.27 -19.52 6.14
CA PRO A 53 14.50 -20.93 6.48
C PRO A 53 13.63 -21.89 5.65
N PRO A 54 14.01 -23.18 5.55
CA PRO A 54 13.24 -24.17 4.79
C PRO A 54 11.78 -24.25 5.22
N VAL A 55 10.88 -24.40 4.24
CA VAL A 55 9.45 -24.60 4.47
C VAL A 55 9.18 -26.05 4.87
N ILE A 56 8.56 -26.24 6.03
CA ILE A 56 8.09 -27.53 6.54
C ILE A 56 6.68 -27.82 6.00
N GLU A 57 5.81 -26.81 5.99
CA GLU A 57 4.40 -26.96 5.63
C GLU A 57 3.88 -25.67 4.97
N THR A 58 3.13 -25.81 3.87
CA THR A 58 2.42 -24.69 3.24
C THR A 58 0.94 -24.74 3.60
N LEU A 59 0.46 -23.67 4.21
CA LEU A 59 -0.93 -23.54 4.69
C LEU A 59 -1.83 -22.77 3.71
N GLY A 60 -1.24 -22.14 2.68
CA GLY A 60 -1.94 -21.52 1.56
C GLY A 60 -1.54 -20.07 1.30
N GLU A 61 -2.04 -19.49 0.22
CA GLU A 61 -1.86 -18.06 -0.08
C GLU A 61 -2.89 -17.23 0.70
N VAL A 62 -2.45 -16.09 1.21
CA VAL A 62 -3.32 -15.08 1.82
C VAL A 62 -3.19 -13.76 1.08
N MET A 63 -4.31 -13.04 0.97
CA MET A 63 -4.39 -11.71 0.40
C MET A 63 -5.10 -10.78 1.37
N LYS A 64 -4.48 -9.63 1.65
CA LYS A 64 -5.08 -8.53 2.43
C LYS A 64 -4.93 -7.23 1.68
N SER A 65 -5.76 -6.25 2.00
CA SER A 65 -5.74 -4.93 1.36
C SER A 65 -6.15 -3.86 2.35
N ALA A 66 -5.57 -2.68 2.19
CA ALA A 66 -5.95 -1.49 2.92
C ALA A 66 -6.42 -0.41 1.94
N HIS A 67 -7.42 0.35 2.36
CA HIS A 67 -7.85 1.59 1.71
C HIS A 67 -8.04 2.63 2.82
N LEU A 68 -7.10 3.56 2.95
CA LEU A 68 -7.06 4.51 4.07
C LEU A 68 -7.32 5.94 3.60
N PRO A 69 -8.18 6.71 4.30
CA PRO A 69 -8.37 8.13 4.01
C PRO A 69 -7.14 8.92 4.46
N ARG A 70 -6.62 9.77 3.57
CA ARG A 70 -5.38 10.53 3.77
C ARG A 70 -5.51 11.65 4.81
N LYS A 71 -6.68 12.30 4.89
CA LYS A 71 -6.92 13.46 5.78
C LYS A 71 -5.81 14.51 5.61
N THR A 72 -4.92 14.66 6.59
CA THR A 72 -3.79 15.60 6.59
C THR A 72 -2.44 14.94 6.37
N ALA A 73 -2.39 13.60 6.24
CA ALA A 73 -1.14 12.87 6.04
C ALA A 73 -0.53 13.17 4.67
N THR A 74 0.79 13.11 4.59
CA THR A 74 1.52 13.06 3.32
C THR A 74 1.28 11.72 2.61
N GLU A 75 1.65 11.66 1.33
CA GLU A 75 1.48 10.45 0.51
C GLU A 75 2.25 9.26 1.08
N VAL A 76 3.51 9.50 1.49
CA VAL A 76 4.36 8.47 2.09
C VAL A 76 3.81 8.00 3.44
N GLU A 77 3.31 8.92 4.28
CA GLU A 77 2.75 8.57 5.59
C GLU A 77 1.51 7.67 5.44
N ILE A 78 0.59 8.02 4.54
CA ILE A 78 -0.64 7.23 4.36
C ILE A 78 -0.38 5.90 3.66
N CYS A 79 0.64 5.81 2.78
CA CYS A 79 1.06 4.54 2.19
C CYS A 79 1.77 3.65 3.20
N ASN A 80 2.63 4.22 4.05
CA ASN A 80 3.26 3.48 5.15
C ASN A 80 2.22 2.94 6.13
N ALA A 81 1.21 3.75 6.49
CA ALA A 81 0.11 3.33 7.33
C ALA A 81 -0.72 2.19 6.69
N ALA A 82 -0.99 2.28 5.38
CA ALA A 82 -1.70 1.24 4.64
C ALA A 82 -0.91 -0.08 4.59
N LEU A 83 0.41 -0.01 4.41
CA LEU A 83 1.26 -1.19 4.43
C LEU A 83 1.27 -1.80 5.83
N ALA A 84 1.50 -0.99 6.87
CA ALA A 84 1.51 -1.42 8.26
C ALA A 84 0.21 -2.13 8.67
N ASP A 85 -0.95 -1.54 8.31
CA ASP A 85 -2.25 -2.14 8.57
C ASP A 85 -2.39 -3.51 7.89
N THR A 86 -1.99 -3.58 6.62
CA THR A 86 -2.09 -4.83 5.86
C THR A 86 -1.14 -5.91 6.42
N LEU A 87 0.09 -5.55 6.83
CA LEU A 87 1.03 -6.49 7.45
C LEU A 87 0.54 -6.99 8.82
N ARG A 88 -0.13 -6.15 9.61
CA ARG A 88 -0.79 -6.60 10.86
C ARG A 88 -1.88 -7.62 10.56
N GLN A 89 -2.74 -7.37 9.58
CA GLN A 89 -3.78 -8.34 9.18
C GLN A 89 -3.18 -9.65 8.66
N LEU A 90 -2.07 -9.55 7.92
CA LEU A 90 -1.34 -10.67 7.35
C LEU A 90 -0.74 -11.56 8.45
N THR A 91 -0.03 -10.95 9.41
CA THR A 91 0.58 -11.67 10.53
C THR A 91 -0.44 -12.24 11.49
N SER A 92 -1.54 -11.53 11.76
CA SER A 92 -2.66 -12.05 12.56
C SER A 92 -3.26 -13.29 11.89
N TYR A 93 -3.53 -13.23 10.59
CA TYR A 93 -4.06 -14.37 9.85
C TYR A 93 -3.12 -15.59 9.92
N ALA A 94 -1.82 -15.37 9.69
CA ALA A 94 -0.82 -16.43 9.75
C ALA A 94 -0.77 -17.08 11.14
N HIS A 95 -0.73 -16.26 12.19
CA HIS A 95 -0.78 -16.72 13.58
C HIS A 95 -2.03 -17.57 13.86
N ASP A 96 -3.22 -17.09 13.46
CA ASP A 96 -4.49 -17.77 13.71
C ASP A 96 -4.61 -19.11 12.97
N HIS A 97 -3.84 -19.30 11.90
CA HIS A 97 -3.76 -20.55 11.14
C HIS A 97 -2.58 -21.45 11.58
N GLY A 98 -1.90 -21.11 12.67
CA GLY A 98 -0.79 -21.90 13.21
C GLY A 98 0.50 -21.83 12.39
N ALA A 99 0.66 -20.79 11.58
CA ALA A 99 1.88 -20.52 10.82
C ALA A 99 2.87 -19.70 11.65
N ASN A 100 4.16 -19.81 11.33
CA ASN A 100 5.21 -18.99 11.93
C ASN A 100 5.91 -18.07 10.91
N ALA A 101 5.51 -18.10 9.64
CA ALA A 101 6.00 -17.17 8.63
C ALA A 101 4.99 -16.90 7.51
N VAL A 102 5.17 -15.74 6.89
CA VAL A 102 4.61 -15.43 5.58
C VAL A 102 5.76 -15.11 4.63
N ILE A 103 5.86 -15.85 3.54
CA ILE A 103 6.92 -15.72 2.53
C ILE A 103 6.36 -15.21 1.21
N ASN A 104 7.25 -14.94 0.24
CA ASN A 104 6.88 -14.47 -1.08
C ASN A 104 5.99 -13.22 -1.06
N ILE A 105 6.20 -12.33 -0.07
CA ILE A 105 5.32 -11.19 0.14
C ILE A 105 5.46 -10.21 -1.02
N LYS A 106 4.34 -9.93 -1.69
CA LYS A 106 4.23 -9.02 -2.83
C LYS A 106 3.22 -7.94 -2.54
N THR A 107 3.50 -6.74 -2.99
CA THR A 107 2.56 -5.60 -2.87
C THR A 107 2.05 -5.21 -4.25
N SER A 108 0.83 -4.68 -4.32
CA SER A 108 0.24 -4.29 -5.59
C SER A 108 -0.80 -3.19 -5.45
N PHE A 109 -0.96 -2.42 -6.51
CA PHE A 109 -2.11 -1.55 -6.73
C PHE A 109 -2.63 -1.75 -8.17
N HIS A 110 -3.85 -2.27 -8.28
CA HIS A 110 -4.36 -2.86 -9.52
C HIS A 110 -3.35 -3.84 -10.14
N ASP A 111 -2.96 -3.62 -11.39
CA ASP A 111 -2.05 -4.49 -12.15
C ASP A 111 -0.56 -4.19 -11.87
N ASN A 112 -0.27 -3.13 -11.11
CA ASN A 112 1.10 -2.75 -10.76
C ASN A 112 1.53 -3.52 -9.52
N GLN A 113 2.40 -4.51 -9.71
CA GLN A 113 2.92 -5.36 -8.64
C GLN A 113 4.40 -5.06 -8.37
N SER A 114 4.77 -5.00 -7.09
CA SER A 114 6.16 -5.08 -6.63
C SER A 114 6.43 -6.47 -6.06
N ASN A 115 7.46 -7.12 -6.62
CA ASN A 115 8.10 -8.33 -6.08
C ASN A 115 9.51 -7.97 -5.60
N SER A 116 9.60 -7.13 -4.58
CA SER A 116 10.85 -6.58 -4.04
C SER A 116 10.94 -6.84 -2.54
N ASP A 117 12.16 -7.08 -2.07
CA ASP A 117 12.52 -7.21 -0.65
C ASP A 117 12.73 -5.86 0.06
N SER A 118 12.79 -4.77 -0.70
CA SER A 118 13.22 -3.44 -0.23
C SER A 118 12.22 -2.34 -0.53
N THR A 119 11.30 -2.55 -1.48
CA THR A 119 10.32 -1.55 -1.92
C THR A 119 8.91 -2.10 -2.07
N PHE A 120 7.90 -1.26 -1.84
CA PHE A 120 6.49 -1.62 -2.00
C PHE A 120 5.73 -0.63 -2.88
N THR A 121 4.69 -1.12 -3.55
CA THR A 121 3.79 -0.34 -4.40
C THR A 121 2.55 0.09 -3.62
N CYS A 122 2.15 1.35 -3.81
CA CYS A 122 0.94 1.95 -3.24
C CYS A 122 0.24 2.80 -4.28
N GLY A 123 -1.09 2.76 -4.33
CA GLY A 123 -1.89 3.76 -5.03
C GLY A 123 -2.19 4.91 -4.09
N VAL A 124 -1.94 6.15 -4.50
CA VAL A 124 -2.23 7.33 -3.69
C VAL A 124 -2.94 8.41 -4.49
N SER A 125 -3.87 9.10 -3.85
CA SER A 125 -4.62 10.22 -4.42
C SER A 125 -4.64 11.39 -3.44
N GLY A 126 -5.30 12.48 -3.83
CA GLY A 126 -5.55 13.62 -2.94
C GLY A 126 -6.37 13.26 -1.69
N VAL A 127 -7.10 12.13 -1.68
CA VAL A 127 -8.04 11.80 -0.60
C VAL A 127 -7.74 10.48 0.12
N ALA A 128 -7.01 9.55 -0.50
CA ALA A 128 -6.79 8.22 0.05
C ALA A 128 -5.54 7.53 -0.49
N SER A 129 -5.11 6.48 0.20
CA SER A 129 -4.20 5.46 -0.32
C SER A 129 -4.86 4.09 -0.37
N ALA A 130 -4.39 3.23 -1.27
CA ALA A 130 -4.80 1.84 -1.34
C ALA A 130 -3.65 0.94 -1.81
N LEU A 131 -3.57 -0.25 -1.23
CA LEU A 131 -2.66 -1.30 -1.68
C LEU A 131 -3.20 -2.68 -1.29
N ARG A 132 -2.67 -3.70 -1.95
CA ARG A 132 -2.91 -5.11 -1.66
C ARG A 132 -1.59 -5.80 -1.38
N VAL A 133 -1.55 -6.62 -0.34
CA VAL A 133 -0.42 -7.49 0.01
C VAL A 133 -0.87 -8.94 -0.13
N ARG A 134 -0.05 -9.75 -0.82
CA ARG A 134 -0.19 -11.20 -0.91
C ARG A 134 1.06 -11.90 -0.41
N GLY A 135 0.91 -13.12 0.09
CA GLY A 135 2.03 -13.98 0.47
C GLY A 135 1.57 -15.38 0.82
N ASP A 136 2.54 -16.29 0.94
CA ASP A 136 2.29 -17.68 1.28
C ASP A 136 2.44 -17.87 2.79
N VAL A 137 1.39 -18.38 3.43
CA VAL A 137 1.37 -18.71 4.84
C VAL A 137 2.00 -20.09 5.01
N VAL A 138 3.08 -20.14 5.79
CA VAL A 138 3.91 -21.34 5.89
C VAL A 138 4.36 -21.59 7.33
N LYS A 139 4.67 -22.85 7.62
CA LYS A 139 5.57 -23.21 8.72
C LYS A 139 6.97 -23.38 8.16
N ILE A 140 7.91 -22.66 8.73
CA ILE A 140 9.35 -22.78 8.44
C ILE A 140 10.08 -23.40 9.61
N GLU A 141 11.25 -23.99 9.34
CA GLU A 141 12.16 -24.46 10.37
C GLU A 141 12.53 -23.32 11.32
N ALA A 142 12.46 -23.57 12.63
CA ALA A 142 12.99 -22.63 13.61
C ALA A 142 14.50 -22.49 13.36
N GLY A 143 14.97 -21.26 13.15
CA GLY A 143 16.39 -20.97 13.02
C GLY A 143 17.14 -21.53 14.24
N LYS A 144 18.20 -22.30 14.00
CA LYS A 144 19.11 -22.80 15.04
C LYS A 144 19.80 -21.66 15.77
#